data_AF-A0A9C9JP96-F1
#
_entry.id   AF-A0A9C9JP96-F1
#
_cell.length_a   1.000
_cell.length_b   1.000
_cell.length_c   1.000
_cell.angle_alpha   90.00
_cell.angle_beta   90.00
_cell.angle_gamma   90.00
#
_symmetry.space_group_name_H-M   'P 1'
#
loop_
_entity.id
_entity.type
_entity.pdbx_description
1 polymer ?
#
loop_
_entity_poly.entity_id
_entity_poly.type
_entity_poly.pdbx_seq_one_letter_code
_entity_poly.pdbx_strand_id
1 'polypeptide(L)' 'MYYIDNSGNNNPWFNLALEEYAVRHLDRNNDYLLLYINEPSIIIGKHQNVIEEVNQIKAGELGIPVIRRI' A
#
# COMPACT_ATOMS: atom_id res chain seq x y z
N MET A 1 12.84 -8.30 17.05
CA MET A 1 12.09 -8.20 15.79
C MET A 1 10.70 -8.80 15.96
N TYR A 2 9.66 -7.99 15.80
CA TYR A 2 8.25 -8.37 15.84
C TYR A 2 7.70 -8.57 14.43
N TYR A 3 6.86 -9.59 14.26
CA TYR A 3 6.14 -9.81 13.01
C TYR A 3 4.73 -9.21 13.12
N ILE A 4 4.33 -8.41 12.14
CA ILE A 4 2.98 -7.84 12.04
C ILE A 4 2.18 -8.72 11.08
N ASP A 5 1.21 -9.46 11.63
CA ASP A 5 0.28 -10.25 10.85
C ASP A 5 -0.90 -9.38 10.37
N ASN A 6 -1.01 -9.19 9.04
CA ASN A 6 -2.12 -8.47 8.44
C ASN A 6 -3.40 -9.33 8.28
N SER A 7 -3.42 -10.53 8.88
CA SER A 7 -4.52 -11.50 8.84
C SER A 7 -4.88 -11.97 7.42
N GLY A 8 -3.89 -12.01 6.52
CA GLY A 8 -4.08 -12.41 5.13
C GLY A 8 -4.90 -11.40 4.31
N ASN A 9 -4.94 -10.14 4.71
CA ASN A 9 -5.71 -9.12 4.00
C ASN A 9 -5.03 -8.73 2.66
N ASN A 10 -5.78 -8.78 1.57
CA ASN A 10 -5.30 -8.41 0.24
C ASN A 10 -5.72 -7.01 -0.21
N ASN A 11 -6.51 -6.28 0.59
CA ASN A 11 -6.98 -4.96 0.23
C ASN A 11 -5.82 -3.94 0.30
N PRO A 12 -5.47 -3.28 -0.82
CA PRO A 12 -4.32 -2.38 -0.88
C PRO A 12 -4.50 -1.12 -0.04
N TRP A 13 -5.73 -0.65 0.17
CA TRP A 13 -6.01 0.49 1.04
C TRP A 13 -5.69 0.17 2.50
N PHE A 14 -6.08 -1.02 2.95
CA PHE A 14 -5.80 -1.49 4.30
C PHE A 14 -4.29 -1.73 4.50
N ASN A 15 -3.64 -2.40 3.54
CA ASN A 15 -2.22 -2.72 3.66
C ASN A 15 -1.34 -1.47 3.72
N LEU A 16 -1.61 -0.46 2.89
CA LEU A 16 -0.89 0.82 2.95
C LEU A 16 -1.19 1.60 4.24
N ALA A 17 -2.43 1.56 4.74
CA ALA A 17 -2.76 2.20 6.01
C ALA A 17 -2.06 1.51 7.19
N LEU A 18 -1.95 0.18 7.18
CA LEU A 18 -1.22 -0.60 8.17
C LEU A 18 0.29 -0.29 8.12
N GLU A 19 0.86 -0.23 6.92
CA GLU A 19 2.26 0.18 6.70
C GLU A 19 2.52 1.59 7.27
N GLU A 20 1.69 2.57 6.92
CA GLU A 20 1.79 3.94 7.44
C GLU A 20 1.67 3.99 8.96
N TYR A 21 0.70 3.26 9.51
CA TYR A 21 0.50 3.18 10.95
C TYR A 21 1.74 2.62 11.65
N ALA A 22 2.31 1.53 11.10
CA ALA A 22 3.51 0.91 11.62
C ALA A 22 4.68 1.90 11.68
N VAL A 23 4.91 2.65 10.60
CA VAL A 23 6.00 3.63 10.49
C VAL A 23 5.82 4.83 11.42
N ARG A 24 4.57 5.28 11.62
CA ARG A 24 4.28 6.52 12.35
C ARG A 24 4.05 6.34 13.85
N HIS A 25 3.53 5.19 14.28
CA HIS A 25 2.98 5.05 15.62
C HIS A 25 3.62 3.93 16.45
N LEU A 26 4.28 2.94 15.84
CA LEU A 26 4.94 1.88 16.60
C LEU A 26 6.26 2.37 17.22
N ASP A 27 6.65 1.72 18.32
CA ASP A 27 7.86 2.06 19.07
C ASP A 27 9.11 1.80 18.24
N ARG A 28 9.83 2.88 17.91
CA ARG A 28 11.02 2.87 17.06
C ARG A 28 12.22 2.13 17.66
N ASN A 29 12.18 1.74 18.94
CA ASN A 29 13.22 0.94 19.56
C ASN A 29 13.13 -0.55 19.20
N ASN A 30 12.06 -0.96 18.49
CA ASN A 30 11.84 -2.33 18.05
C ASN A 30 11.95 -2.44 16.53
N ASP A 31 12.49 -3.57 16.07
CA ASP A 31 12.43 -3.95 14.66
C ASP A 31 11.08 -4.61 14.36
N TYR A 32 10.47 -4.26 13.23
CA TYR A 32 9.22 -4.85 12.75
C TYR A 32 9.38 -5.41 11.34
N LEU A 33 8.73 -6.54 11.07
CA LEU A 33 8.56 -7.10 9.73
C LEU A 33 7.06 -7.15 9.41
N LEU A 34 6.68 -6.49 8.33
CA LEU A 34 5.34 -6.57 7.75
C LEU A 34 5.48 -7.08 6.31
N LEU A 35 4.76 -8.15 5.99
CA LEU A 35 4.62 -8.66 4.63
C LEU A 35 3.14 -8.58 4.26
N TYR A 36 2.84 -8.15 3.04
CA TYR A 36 1.48 -8.14 2.52
C TYR A 36 1.47 -8.35 1.01
N ILE A 37 0.35 -8.83 0.50
CA ILE A 37 0.09 -9.03 -0.92
C ILE A 37 -1.16 -8.22 -1.24
N ASN A 38 -1.06 -7.29 -2.18
CA ASN A 38 -2.25 -6.58 -2.66
C ASN A 38 -2.98 -7.39 -3.74
N GLU A 39 -4.30 -7.28 -3.79
CA GLU A 39 -5.07 -7.56 -5.00
C GLU A 39 -4.60 -6.63 -6.15
N PRO A 40 -4.94 -6.93 -7.42
CA PRO A 40 -4.48 -6.14 -8.57
C PRO A 40 -4.66 -4.64 -8.35
N SER A 41 -3.56 -3.91 -8.26
CA SER A 41 -3.54 -2.49 -7.87
C SER A 41 -2.32 -1.79 -8.46
N ILE A 42 -2.42 -0.48 -8.65
CA ILE A 42 -1.32 0.37 -9.09
C ILE A 42 -0.95 1.29 -7.94
N ILE A 43 0.25 1.10 -7.39
CA ILE A 43 0.77 1.92 -6.29
C ILE A 43 1.70 2.99 -6.86
N ILE A 44 1.31 4.24 -6.70
CA ILE A 44 2.05 5.41 -7.20
C ILE A 44 2.90 6.00 -6.09
N GLY A 45 4.15 6.34 -6.41
CA GLY A 45 5.06 7.02 -5.50
C GLY A 45 4.54 8.40 -5.11
N LYS A 46 4.88 8.87 -3.90
CA LYS A 46 4.42 10.12 -3.30
C LYS A 46 4.48 11.35 -4.21
N HIS A 47 5.49 11.44 -5.05
CA HIS A 47 5.76 12.62 -5.90
C HIS A 47 5.57 12.38 -7.40
N GLN A 48 5.09 11.21 -7.81
CA GLN A 48 4.84 10.92 -9.23
C GLN A 48 3.54 11.55 -9.74
N ASN A 49 3.52 11.94 -11.01
CA ASN A 49 2.32 12.42 -11.71
C ASN A 49 1.47 11.23 -12.18
N VAL A 50 0.29 11.05 -11.57
CA VAL A 50 -0.58 9.89 -11.85
C VAL A 50 -1.01 9.83 -13.32
N ILE A 51 -1.20 10.99 -13.97
CA ILE A 51 -1.69 11.06 -15.35
C ILE A 51 -0.63 10.55 -16.34
N GLU A 52 0.65 10.72 -16.03
CA GLU A 52 1.76 10.29 -16.90
C GLU A 52 2.15 8.82 -16.68
N GLU A 53 1.85 8.27 -15.51
CA GLU A 53 2.26 6.92 -15.13
C GLU A 53 1.18 5.86 -15.43
N VAL A 54 -0.09 6.27 -15.49
CA VAL A 54 -1.23 5.33 -15.52
C VAL A 54 -2.22 5.66 -16.62
N ASN A 55 -2.57 4.64 -17.41
CA ASN A 55 -3.78 4.69 -18.22
C ASN A 55 -5.01 4.57 -17.31
N GLN A 56 -5.52 5.71 -16.83
CA GLN A 56 -6.62 5.76 -15.86
C GLN A 56 -7.93 5.18 -16.41
N ILE A 57 -8.19 5.36 -17.71
CA ILE A 57 -9.37 4.80 -18.37
C ILE A 57 -9.31 3.27 -18.29
N LYS A 58 -8.18 2.68 -18.69
CA LYS A 58 -8.04 1.22 -18.67
C LYS A 58 -8.04 0.64 -17.27
N ALA A 59 -7.41 1.33 -16.32
CA ALA A 59 -7.43 0.93 -14.91
C ALA A 59 -8.86 0.91 -14.36
N GLY A 60 -9.68 1.93 -14.67
CA GLY A 60 -11.09 1.99 -14.30
C GLY A 60 -11.92 0.86 -14.92
N GLU A 61 -11.73 0.58 -16.21
CA GLU A 61 -12.40 -0.54 -16.90
C GLU A 61 -12.09 -1.91 -16.27
N LEU A 62 -10.85 -2.11 -15.81
CA LEU A 62 -10.41 -3.36 -15.19
C LEU A 62 -10.67 -3.41 -13.68
N GLY A 63 -11.23 -2.35 -13.09
CA GLY A 63 -11.45 -2.26 -11.65
C GLY A 63 -10.16 -2.23 -10.82
N ILE A 64 -9.04 -1.82 -11.41
CA ILE A 64 -7.73 -1.77 -10.74
C ILE A 64 -7.60 -0.42 -10.02
N PRO A 65 -7.56 -0.37 -8.68
CA PRO A 65 -7.39 0.87 -7.94
C PRO A 65 -5.99 1.47 -8.16
N VAL A 66 -5.95 2.80 -8.25
CA VAL A 66 -4.73 3.61 -8.32
C VAL A 66 -4.57 4.35 -7.00
N ILE A 67 -3.54 4.03 -6.23
CA ILE A 67 -3.37 4.49 -4.85
C ILE A 67 -1.98 5.08 -4.66
N ARG A 68 -1.86 6.22 -3.97
CA ARG A 68 -0.58 6.86 -3.70
C ARG A 68 -0.02 6.41 -2.34
N ARG A 69 1.24 5.94 -2.32
CA ARG A 69 1.97 5.67 -1.08
C ARG A 69 2.71 6.90 -0.57
N ILE A 70 3.04 6.90 0.71
CA ILE A 70 3.61 8.02 1.48
C ILE A 70 5.14 8.06 1.52
#